data_AF-A0A8B8N6P6-F1
#
_entry.id   AF-A0A8B8N6P6-F1
#
_cell.length_a   1.000
_cell.length_b   1.000
_cell.length_c   1.000
_cell.angle_alpha   90.00
_cell.angle_beta   90.00
_cell.angle_gamma   90.00
#
_symmetry.space_group_name_H-M   'P 1'
#
loop_
_entity.id
_entity.type
_entity.pdbx_description
1 polymer ?
#
loop_
_entity_poly.entity_id
_entity_poly.type
_entity_poly.pdbx_seq_one_letter_code
_entity_poly.pdbx_strand_id
1 'polypeptide(L)'
;MRGFLPPAMLTSCTWELANMMNQSWFQSPIMRFYQAFWEDLPGVVHVIPNRIFSVQTTRSWDFLHVNPDIRSGILSRSHSGAGSIIGMMDTGIWPESESFRDDGTADAPTRWKGICQEGEEFNASDCSRKIIGARWYVKGYEAEFSKLNTIQGVEFLSPRDAVGH
;
A
#
# COMPACT_ATOMS: atom_id res chain seq x y z
N MET A 1 -33.20 1.23 -29.66
CA MET A 1 -33.00 2.03 -28.42
C MET A 1 -32.92 1.07 -27.25
N ARG A 2 -32.06 1.42 -26.28
CA ARG A 2 -31.70 0.73 -25.03
C ARG A 2 -32.94 0.25 -24.23
N GLY A 3 -32.89 -0.76 -23.36
CA GLY A 3 -31.76 -1.50 -22.82
C GLY A 3 -32.24 -2.61 -21.87
N PHE A 4 -31.39 -3.61 -21.72
CA PHE A 4 -31.43 -4.64 -20.67
C PHE A 4 -31.00 -4.05 -19.32
N LEU A 5 -31.68 -4.42 -18.24
CA LEU A 5 -31.14 -4.55 -16.87
C LEU A 5 -30.86 -6.06 -16.64
N PRO A 6 -30.07 -6.55 -15.64
CA PRO A 6 -29.39 -5.91 -14.49
C PRO A 6 -27.87 -6.38 -14.44
N PRO A 7 -27.05 -6.41 -13.35
CA PRO A 7 -27.33 -6.68 -11.92
C PRO A 7 -26.95 -5.53 -10.96
N ALA A 8 -27.67 -5.45 -9.85
CA ALA A 8 -27.33 -4.61 -8.71
C ALA A 8 -26.03 -5.12 -8.05
N MET A 9 -24.96 -4.35 -8.12
CA MET A 9 -23.83 -4.48 -7.20
C MET A 9 -24.23 -3.85 -5.86
N LEU A 10 -24.40 -4.70 -4.85
CA LEU A 10 -24.51 -4.31 -3.46
C LEU A 10 -23.15 -3.75 -3.00
N THR A 11 -22.99 -2.43 -3.00
CA THR A 11 -21.90 -1.76 -2.28
C THR A 11 -22.40 -1.35 -0.90
N SER A 12 -22.01 -2.12 0.12
CA SER A 12 -22.22 -1.74 1.52
C SER A 12 -21.30 -0.57 1.86
N CYS A 13 -21.83 0.65 1.93
CA CYS A 13 -21.15 1.75 2.63
C CYS A 13 -21.11 1.45 4.13
N THR A 14 -20.14 1.95 4.89
CA THR A 14 -20.14 1.99 6.38
C THR A 14 -19.93 3.46 6.82
N TRP A 15 -20.52 3.89 7.94
CA TRP A 15 -20.68 5.33 8.29
C TRP A 15 -20.46 5.64 9.76
N GLU A 16 -19.59 6.60 10.12
CA GLU A 16 -19.22 6.95 11.51
C GLU A 16 -20.19 7.97 12.16
N LEU A 17 -20.76 7.64 13.34
CA LEU A 17 -21.48 8.57 14.23
C LEU A 17 -20.53 9.14 15.30
N ALA A 18 -20.55 10.46 15.55
CA ALA A 18 -19.83 11.08 16.66
C ALA A 18 -20.80 11.61 17.72
N ASN A 19 -20.63 11.18 18.98
CA ASN A 19 -21.39 11.68 20.13
C ASN A 19 -20.46 12.47 21.08
N MET A 20 -20.67 13.79 21.20
CA MET A 20 -19.78 14.72 21.94
C MET A 20 -19.76 14.54 23.45
N MET A 21 -20.58 13.65 24.02
CA MET A 21 -20.60 13.39 25.47
C MET A 21 -19.84 12.12 25.88
N ASN A 22 -19.37 11.29 24.93
CA ASN A 22 -18.61 10.07 25.26
C ASN A 22 -17.59 9.61 24.18
N GLN A 23 -17.32 10.42 23.15
CA GLN A 23 -16.39 10.10 22.04
C GLN A 23 -16.56 8.68 21.45
N SER A 24 -17.77 8.16 21.42
CA SER A 24 -18.06 6.86 20.81
C SER A 24 -18.28 7.03 19.31
N TRP A 25 -17.46 6.36 18.51
CA TRP A 25 -17.55 6.29 17.05
C TRP A 25 -18.30 5.02 16.64
N PHE A 26 -19.29 5.13 15.76
CA PHE A 26 -20.07 3.96 15.30
C PHE A 26 -20.17 3.90 13.79
N GLN A 27 -19.67 2.84 13.16
CA GLN A 27 -19.76 2.60 11.71
C GLN A 27 -21.02 1.81 11.31
N SER A 28 -21.92 2.37 10.52
CA SER A 28 -23.17 1.71 10.07
C SER A 28 -23.43 1.91 8.59
N PRO A 29 -23.84 0.92 7.77
CA PRO A 29 -24.31 1.13 6.41
C PRO A 29 -25.59 1.95 6.27
N ILE A 30 -25.48 3.12 5.65
CA ILE A 30 -26.56 4.05 5.34
C ILE A 30 -26.65 4.26 3.82
N MET A 31 -27.85 4.20 3.29
CA MET A 31 -28.14 4.58 1.90
C MET A 31 -28.21 6.11 1.83
N ARG A 32 -27.63 6.74 0.79
CA ARG A 32 -27.52 8.21 0.64
C ARG A 32 -28.82 8.99 0.87
N PHE A 33 -29.97 8.38 0.62
CA PHE A 33 -31.29 9.00 0.79
C PHE A 33 -31.72 9.22 2.26
N TYR A 34 -31.10 8.52 3.22
CA TYR A 34 -31.48 8.63 4.64
C TYR A 34 -30.59 9.57 5.44
N GLN A 35 -29.65 10.29 4.81
CA GLN A 35 -28.71 11.16 5.53
C GLN A 35 -29.43 12.21 6.40
N ALA A 36 -30.41 12.92 5.85
CA ALA A 36 -31.19 13.93 6.57
C ALA A 36 -31.97 13.33 7.76
N PHE A 37 -32.46 12.09 7.63
CA PHE A 37 -33.15 11.40 8.71
C PHE A 37 -32.23 11.12 9.91
N TRP A 38 -30.96 10.79 9.66
CA TRP A 38 -29.99 10.54 10.72
C TRP A 38 -29.45 11.82 11.36
N GLU A 39 -29.31 12.91 10.59
CA GLU A 39 -28.95 14.23 11.11
C GLU A 39 -29.98 14.76 12.11
N ASP A 40 -31.26 14.42 11.92
CA ASP A 40 -32.36 14.85 12.79
C ASP A 40 -32.54 13.99 14.06
N LEU A 41 -31.77 12.91 14.25
CA LEU A 41 -31.92 12.06 15.43
C LEU A 41 -31.35 12.72 16.70
N PRO A 42 -32.07 12.68 17.83
CA PRO A 42 -31.57 13.19 19.09
C PRO A 42 -30.25 12.52 19.50
N GLY A 43 -29.19 13.31 19.67
CA GLY A 43 -27.86 12.84 20.05
C GLY A 43 -26.88 12.63 18.88
N VAL A 44 -27.32 12.83 17.64
CA VAL A 44 -26.43 12.88 16.47
C VAL A 44 -25.97 14.32 16.26
N VAL A 45 -24.66 14.57 16.37
CA VAL A 45 -24.09 15.92 16.25
C VAL A 45 -23.74 16.26 14.81
N HIS A 46 -23.27 15.28 14.03
CA HIS A 46 -22.88 15.48 12.65
C HIS A 46 -22.90 14.15 11.90
N VAL A 47 -23.31 14.19 10.62
CA VAL A 47 -23.19 13.06 9.69
C VAL A 47 -22.24 13.46 8.57
N ILE A 48 -21.15 12.72 8.38
CA ILE A 48 -20.17 12.98 7.32
C ILE A 48 -20.27 11.88 6.26
N PRO A 49 -20.47 12.21 4.98
CA PRO A 49 -20.46 11.22 3.92
C PRO A 49 -19.11 10.50 3.85
N ASN A 50 -19.14 9.18 4.01
CA ASN A 50 -17.97 8.36 3.73
C ASN A 50 -17.61 8.49 2.24
N ARG A 51 -16.33 8.72 1.96
CA ARG A 51 -15.79 8.86 0.61
C ARG A 51 -14.68 7.83 0.43
N ILE A 52 -14.76 7.07 -0.65
CA ILE A 52 -13.63 6.25 -1.09
C ILE A 52 -12.60 7.23 -1.65
N PHE A 53 -11.50 7.41 -0.93
CA PHE A 53 -10.35 8.15 -1.42
C PHE A 53 -9.39 7.18 -2.10
N SER A 54 -8.78 7.61 -3.19
CA SER A 54 -7.60 6.93 -3.72
C SER A 54 -6.43 7.16 -2.77
N VAL A 55 -5.66 6.11 -2.48
CA VAL A 55 -4.48 6.20 -1.62
C VAL A 55 -3.47 7.13 -2.30
N GLN A 56 -3.18 8.26 -1.67
CA GLN A 56 -2.12 9.16 -2.12
C GLN A 56 -1.10 9.31 -1.00
N THR A 57 0.14 8.89 -1.25
CA THR A 57 1.28 9.10 -0.34
C THR A 57 1.84 10.52 -0.44
N THR A 58 1.38 11.32 -1.41
CA THR A 58 1.91 12.64 -1.76
C THR A 58 1.86 13.68 -0.64
N ARG A 59 0.97 13.52 0.35
CA ARG A 59 0.82 14.47 1.48
C ARG A 59 1.11 13.88 2.86
N SER A 60 1.39 12.58 2.93
CA SER A 60 1.66 11.90 4.20
C SER A 60 2.90 12.49 4.90
N TRP A 61 3.92 12.85 4.12
CA TRP A 61 5.14 13.48 4.61
C TRP A 61 4.90 14.88 5.20
N ASP A 62 4.07 15.69 4.56
CA ASP A 62 3.67 17.01 5.08
C ASP A 62 2.96 16.89 6.44
N PHE A 63 2.00 15.94 6.53
CA PHE A 63 1.26 15.68 7.76
C PHE A 63 2.19 15.26 8.91
N LEU A 64 3.18 14.43 8.62
CA LEU A 64 4.19 13.99 9.58
C LEU A 64 5.31 15.02 9.81
N HIS A 65 5.25 16.18 9.15
CA HIS A 65 6.29 17.22 9.18
C HIS A 65 7.69 16.67 8.83
N VAL A 66 7.75 15.70 7.91
CA VAL A 66 9.00 15.12 7.39
C VAL A 66 9.41 15.90 6.16
N ASN A 67 10.32 16.86 6.34
CA ASN A 67 10.78 17.75 5.28
C ASN A 67 12.33 17.72 5.19
N PRO A 68 12.91 17.51 3.99
CA PRO A 68 14.36 17.44 3.79
C PRO A 68 15.10 18.77 4.03
N ASP A 69 14.44 19.91 3.88
CA ASP A 69 15.04 21.24 4.02
C ASP A 69 15.26 21.63 5.50
N ILE A 70 14.61 20.93 6.43
CA ILE A 70 14.74 21.19 7.87
C ILE A 70 16.02 20.53 8.38
N ARG A 71 17.06 21.34 8.62
CA ARG A 71 18.39 20.87 9.10
C ARG A 71 18.35 20.12 10.43
N SER A 72 17.41 20.43 11.31
CA SER A 72 17.19 19.72 12.59
C SER A 72 16.10 18.64 12.51
N GLY A 73 15.53 18.42 11.33
CA GLY A 73 14.46 17.47 11.08
C GLY A 73 14.95 16.02 11.10
N ILE A 74 14.00 15.08 11.09
CA ILE A 74 14.30 13.65 11.23
C ILE A 74 15.18 13.13 10.10
N LEU A 75 15.00 13.60 8.86
CA LEU A 75 15.81 13.17 7.71
C LEU A 75 17.28 13.57 7.90
N SER A 76 17.55 14.84 8.24
CA SER A 76 18.91 15.29 8.52
C SER A 76 19.56 14.54 9.69
N ARG A 77 18.85 14.40 10.82
CA ARG A 77 19.35 13.71 12.02
C ARG A 77 19.61 12.21 11.82
N SER A 78 18.86 11.57 10.93
CA SER A 78 19.02 10.15 10.60
C SER A 78 19.91 9.90 9.39
N HIS A 79 20.58 10.95 8.86
CA HIS A 79 21.33 10.87 7.60
C HIS A 79 20.51 10.27 6.46
N SER A 80 19.22 10.63 6.38
CA SER A 80 18.25 10.12 5.42
C SER A 80 18.14 8.58 5.41
N GLY A 81 18.44 7.93 6.54
CA GLY A 81 18.43 6.48 6.68
C GLY A 81 19.67 5.78 6.11
N ALA A 82 20.74 6.51 5.76
CA ALA A 82 21.97 5.92 5.23
C ALA A 82 22.49 4.77 6.11
N GLY A 83 22.82 3.64 5.49
CA GLY A 83 23.29 2.44 6.19
C GLY A 83 22.20 1.55 6.80
N SER A 84 20.95 2.02 6.82
CA SER A 84 19.78 1.22 7.21
C SER A 84 19.31 0.35 6.04
N ILE A 85 18.80 -0.84 6.35
CA ILE A 85 18.25 -1.78 5.36
C ILE A 85 16.86 -2.14 5.84
N ILE A 86 15.85 -1.91 5.01
CA ILE A 86 14.45 -2.20 5.31
C ILE A 86 14.06 -3.41 4.48
N GLY A 87 13.64 -4.49 5.14
CA GLY A 87 13.08 -5.67 4.48
C GLY A 87 11.57 -5.55 4.36
N MET A 88 11.05 -5.82 3.16
CA MET A 88 9.61 -5.86 2.89
C MET A 88 9.22 -7.30 2.55
N MET A 89 8.16 -7.79 3.18
CA MET A 89 7.50 -9.05 2.83
C MET A 89 6.17 -8.68 2.18
N ASP A 90 6.11 -8.80 0.87
CA ASP A 90 5.01 -8.33 0.03
C ASP A 90 4.78 -9.31 -1.13
N THR A 91 3.91 -8.97 -2.09
CA THR A 91 3.68 -9.75 -3.33
C THR A 91 4.89 -9.75 -4.27
N GLY A 92 5.78 -8.77 -4.13
CA GLY A 92 7.00 -8.68 -4.91
C GLY A 92 7.52 -7.25 -4.98
N ILE A 93 8.27 -6.96 -6.04
CA ILE A 93 8.70 -5.60 -6.37
C ILE A 93 8.70 -5.37 -7.87
N TRP A 94 8.42 -4.14 -8.29
CA TRP A 94 8.58 -3.70 -9.68
C TRP A 94 9.85 -2.85 -9.81
N PRO A 95 11.01 -3.44 -10.17
CA PRO A 95 12.32 -2.79 -10.08
C PRO A 95 12.48 -1.59 -11.03
N GLU A 96 11.73 -1.55 -12.12
CA GLU A 96 11.78 -0.46 -13.11
C GLU A 96 11.05 0.82 -12.67
N SER A 97 10.34 0.80 -11.53
CA SER A 97 9.65 1.99 -11.01
C SER A 97 10.63 3.10 -10.65
N GLU A 98 10.29 4.35 -11.02
CA GLU A 98 11.07 5.55 -10.69
C GLU A 98 11.34 5.71 -9.18
N SER A 99 10.49 5.13 -8.33
CA SER A 99 10.68 5.13 -6.86
C SER A 99 11.89 4.33 -6.38
N PHE A 100 12.41 3.43 -7.22
CA PHE A 100 13.55 2.56 -6.92
C PHE A 100 14.82 2.93 -7.69
N ARG A 101 14.84 4.09 -8.34
CA ARG A 101 16.07 4.63 -8.92
C ARG A 101 17.13 4.81 -7.85
N ASP A 102 18.37 4.58 -8.24
CA ASP A 102 19.50 4.58 -7.33
C ASP A 102 20.45 5.78 -7.51
N ASP A 103 20.03 6.79 -8.26
CA ASP A 103 20.80 8.03 -8.43
C ASP A 103 21.03 8.72 -7.08
N GLY A 104 22.29 9.06 -6.80
CA GLY A 104 22.69 9.60 -5.50
C GLY A 104 22.60 8.63 -4.31
N THR A 105 22.23 7.36 -4.52
CA THR A 105 22.20 6.33 -3.46
C THR A 105 23.63 5.81 -3.21
N ALA A 106 24.00 5.53 -1.96
CA ALA A 106 25.29 4.91 -1.66
C ALA A 106 25.26 3.39 -1.92
N ASP A 107 26.43 2.76 -2.04
CA ASP A 107 26.50 1.31 -2.16
C ASP A 107 25.90 0.60 -0.93
N ALA A 108 25.47 -0.65 -1.12
CA ALA A 108 24.95 -1.48 -0.05
C ALA A 108 25.98 -1.60 1.10
N PRO A 109 25.54 -1.55 2.38
CA PRO A 109 26.43 -1.71 3.51
C PRO A 109 27.22 -3.02 3.43
N THR A 110 28.52 -3.02 3.77
CA THR A 110 29.39 -4.22 3.69
C THR A 110 28.91 -5.42 4.52
N ARG A 111 28.10 -5.14 5.56
CA ARG A 111 27.41 -6.14 6.39
C ARG A 111 26.26 -6.87 5.67
N TRP A 112 25.77 -6.35 4.55
CA TRP A 112 24.71 -6.96 3.76
C TRP A 112 25.21 -8.28 3.16
N LYS A 113 24.39 -9.34 3.30
CA LYS A 113 24.65 -10.70 2.80
C LYS A 113 23.45 -11.29 2.07
N GLY A 114 22.46 -10.46 1.74
CA GLY A 114 21.33 -10.91 0.93
C GLY A 114 21.76 -11.16 -0.51
N ILE A 115 20.84 -11.72 -1.29
CA ILE A 115 21.05 -12.06 -2.70
C ILE A 115 19.96 -11.40 -3.54
N CYS A 116 20.24 -11.25 -4.83
CA CYS A 116 19.23 -11.05 -5.85
C CYS A 116 18.90 -12.42 -6.44
N GLN A 117 17.81 -13.02 -5.98
CA GLN A 117 17.38 -14.34 -6.45
C GLN A 117 16.66 -14.18 -7.79
N GLU A 118 17.20 -14.80 -8.83
CA GLU A 118 16.61 -14.79 -10.17
C GLU A 118 15.32 -15.63 -10.23
N GLY A 119 14.51 -15.34 -11.25
CA GLY A 119 13.29 -16.07 -11.56
C GLY A 119 12.65 -15.56 -12.87
N GLU A 120 11.39 -15.90 -13.08
CA GLU A 120 10.61 -15.40 -14.22
C GLU A 120 10.59 -13.87 -14.28
N GLU A 121 11.01 -13.32 -15.43
CA GLU A 121 11.11 -11.88 -15.70
C GLU A 121 11.91 -11.07 -14.65
N PHE A 122 12.77 -11.72 -13.87
CA PHE A 122 13.58 -11.04 -12.85
C PHE A 122 15.01 -11.60 -12.84
N ASN A 123 15.97 -10.74 -13.19
CA ASN A 123 17.38 -11.08 -13.30
C ASN A 123 18.18 -10.45 -12.16
N ALA A 124 19.40 -10.94 -11.91
CA ALA A 124 20.27 -10.35 -10.88
C ALA A 124 20.60 -8.87 -11.12
N SER A 125 20.52 -8.41 -12.37
CA SER A 125 20.69 -7.00 -12.78
C SER A 125 19.55 -6.08 -12.37
N ASP A 126 18.41 -6.63 -11.98
CA ASP A 126 17.26 -5.83 -11.54
C ASP A 126 17.44 -5.33 -10.10
N CYS A 127 18.37 -5.93 -9.36
CA CYS A 127 18.88 -5.34 -8.13
C CYS A 127 19.88 -4.21 -8.45
N SER A 128 19.80 -3.15 -7.67
CA SER A 128 20.59 -1.93 -7.80
C SER A 128 21.20 -1.54 -6.45
N ARG A 129 21.78 -0.33 -6.34
CA ARG A 129 22.20 0.20 -5.03
C ARG A 129 21.00 0.58 -4.16
N LYS A 130 19.81 0.71 -4.75
CA LYS A 130 18.55 0.96 -4.03
C LYS A 130 17.84 -0.35 -3.65
N ILE A 131 17.63 -1.25 -4.61
CA ILE A 131 17.11 -2.60 -4.36
C ILE A 131 18.30 -3.53 -4.19
N ILE A 132 18.81 -3.65 -2.97
CA ILE A 132 20.07 -4.37 -2.71
C ILE A 132 19.91 -5.90 -2.61
N GLY A 133 18.68 -6.40 -2.61
CA GLY A 133 18.38 -7.83 -2.75
C GLY A 133 16.89 -8.10 -2.78
N ALA A 134 16.56 -9.26 -3.36
CA ALA A 134 15.21 -9.68 -3.65
C ALA A 134 15.14 -11.21 -3.53
N ARG A 135 14.15 -11.73 -2.82
CA ARG A 135 13.91 -13.17 -2.65
C ARG A 135 12.42 -13.46 -2.67
N TRP A 136 12.09 -14.68 -3.07
CA TRP A 136 10.71 -15.14 -3.19
C TRP A 136 10.58 -16.54 -2.60
N TYR A 137 9.42 -16.86 -2.04
CA TYR A 137 9.19 -18.08 -1.28
C TYR A 137 7.84 -18.71 -1.63
N VAL A 138 7.85 -19.63 -2.60
CA VAL A 138 6.63 -20.30 -3.08
C VAL A 138 6.29 -21.60 -2.34
N LYS A 139 7.29 -22.27 -1.76
CA LYS A 139 7.13 -23.65 -1.25
C LYS A 139 6.05 -23.80 -0.17
N GLY A 140 5.85 -22.77 0.65
CA GLY A 140 4.80 -22.77 1.67
C GLY A 140 3.40 -22.75 1.06
N TYR A 141 3.20 -21.88 0.06
CA TYR A 141 1.95 -21.81 -0.69
C TYR A 141 1.63 -23.12 -1.41
N GLU A 142 2.61 -23.70 -2.10
CA GLU A 142 2.42 -24.97 -2.82
C GLU A 142 2.15 -26.17 -1.93
N ALA A 143 2.62 -26.14 -0.67
CA ALA A 143 2.36 -27.20 0.29
C ALA A 143 0.93 -27.17 0.84
N GLU A 144 0.30 -26.00 0.93
CA GLU A 144 -1.05 -25.81 1.47
C GLU A 144 -2.12 -25.81 0.38
N PHE A 145 -1.81 -25.21 -0.76
CA PHE A 145 -2.73 -25.02 -1.88
C PHE A 145 -2.32 -25.91 -3.06
N SER A 146 -1.92 -25.29 -4.15
CA SER A 146 -1.46 -25.95 -5.36
C SER A 146 -0.37 -25.10 -6.01
N LYS A 147 0.12 -25.52 -7.18
CA LYS A 147 1.11 -24.74 -7.92
C LYS A 147 0.58 -23.35 -8.24
N LEU A 148 1.44 -22.34 -8.08
CA LEU A 148 1.12 -20.98 -8.50
C LEU A 148 0.79 -20.96 -10.00
N ASN A 149 -0.26 -20.21 -10.34
CA ASN A 149 -0.65 -20.01 -11.73
C ASN A 149 0.12 -18.84 -12.33
N THR A 150 1.14 -19.14 -13.13
CA THR A 150 1.97 -18.13 -13.83
C THR A 150 1.47 -17.81 -15.23
N ILE A 151 0.30 -18.34 -15.63
CA ILE A 151 -0.24 -18.15 -16.98
C ILE A 151 -0.53 -16.66 -17.20
N GLN A 152 -0.06 -16.13 -18.34
CA GLN A 152 -0.31 -14.76 -18.80
C GLN A 152 0.17 -13.67 -17.82
N GLY A 153 1.19 -13.94 -16.99
CA GLY A 153 1.74 -12.94 -16.08
C GLY A 153 0.78 -12.54 -14.95
N VAL A 154 -0.14 -13.43 -14.57
CA VAL A 154 -0.99 -13.25 -13.38
C VAL A 154 -0.13 -13.25 -12.11
N GLU A 155 0.91 -14.08 -12.10
CA GLU A 155 1.95 -14.16 -11.06
C GLU A 155 3.27 -14.61 -11.68
N PHE A 156 4.39 -14.38 -10.98
CA PHE A 156 5.72 -14.81 -11.38
C PHE A 156 6.36 -15.71 -10.33
N LEU A 157 7.05 -16.76 -10.77
CA LEU A 157 7.97 -17.53 -9.94
C LEU A 157 9.30 -16.76 -9.79
N SER A 158 9.21 -15.57 -9.21
CA SER A 158 10.33 -14.65 -9.00
C SER A 158 9.98 -13.60 -7.94
N PRO A 159 10.90 -12.69 -7.59
CA PRO A 159 10.56 -11.53 -6.77
C PRO A 159 9.73 -10.45 -7.48
N ARG A 160 9.44 -10.59 -8.78
CA ARG A 160 8.69 -9.59 -9.54
C ARG A 160 7.25 -9.55 -9.06
N ASP A 161 6.76 -8.33 -8.85
CA ASP A 161 5.35 -8.07 -8.61
C ASP A 161 4.57 -8.00 -9.93
N ALA A 162 3.47 -8.74 -10.03
CA ALA A 162 2.63 -8.82 -11.22
C ALA A 162 1.53 -7.75 -11.26
N VAL A 163 1.07 -7.27 -10.10
CA VAL A 163 -0.14 -6.44 -9.99
C VAL A 163 0.09 -5.18 -9.17
N GLY A 164 0.86 -5.26 -8.09
CA GLY A 164 0.77 -4.32 -6.97
C GLY A 164 -0.17 -4.83 -5.88
N HIS A 165 0.08 -4.39 -4.64
CA HIS A 165 -0.79 -4.58 -3.48
C HIS A 165 -1.57 -3.29 -3.14
#